data_AF-A0A1L9N406-F1
#
_entry.id   AF-A0A1L9N406-F1
#
_cell.length_a   1.000
_cell.length_b   1.000
_cell.length_c   1.000
_cell.angle_alpha   90.00
_cell.angle_beta   90.00
_cell.angle_gamma   90.00
#
_symmetry.space_group_name_H-M   'P 1'
#
loop_
_entity.id
_entity.type
_entity.pdbx_description
1 polymer ?
#
loop_
_entity_poly.entity_id
_entity_poly.type
_entity_poly.pdbx_seq_one_letter_code
_entity_poly.pdbx_strand_id
1 'polypeptide(L)'
;MCGRCAEEPVPSDSQAGPWGLFYNLAVTRRAKGSLCSGQGYVHGDIHLGNILIHLPTSLDKLSVQEFYEQFGKRAFEIPPDEAQLLLSDFGESFSPSDTEQRRRGQDCPSPLPVIPPEAYFEPDKPLTFPSDIWRLACAMYSIFGLRWLFDTTLTTRHDIASQQVDVIGEIPPEWWNTWEKRHEYFEEIGRPEKDRFVYPYLEQSFEKDVQAARQRDNMSSFAKEEQVVILSMLRSMLAMKPEKRATATDVLSSDWMVTWGLPAVKSARDNRKTGV
;
A
#
# COMPACT_ATOMS: atom_id res chain seq x y z
N MET A 1 -20.47 -34.88 -40.88
CA MET A 1 -19.40 -33.93 -40.53
C MET A 1 -19.80 -33.26 -39.24
N CYS A 2 -19.09 -33.57 -38.15
CA CYS A 2 -19.41 -33.20 -36.78
C CYS A 2 -18.53 -32.01 -36.39
N GLY A 3 -19.13 -30.84 -36.12
CA GLY A 3 -18.44 -29.67 -35.58
C GLY A 3 -18.70 -29.59 -34.09
N ARG A 4 -17.75 -30.07 -33.28
CA ARG A 4 -17.74 -29.84 -31.84
C ARG A 4 -17.17 -28.44 -31.59
N CYS A 5 -17.96 -27.61 -30.92
CA CYS A 5 -17.50 -26.39 -30.26
C CYS A 5 -16.34 -26.76 -29.33
N ALA A 6 -15.19 -26.11 -29.51
CA ALA A 6 -14.09 -26.21 -28.58
C ALA A 6 -14.50 -25.48 -27.30
N GLU A 7 -14.67 -26.24 -26.22
CA GLU A 7 -14.72 -25.71 -24.87
C GLU A 7 -13.34 -25.09 -24.55
N GLU A 8 -13.33 -23.81 -24.21
CA GLU A 8 -12.13 -23.16 -23.67
C GLU A 8 -11.76 -23.81 -22.32
N PRO A 9 -10.49 -24.11 -22.07
CA PRO A 9 -10.09 -24.78 -20.84
C PRO A 9 -10.28 -23.85 -19.64
N VAL A 10 -11.13 -24.28 -18.71
CA VAL A 10 -11.17 -23.74 -17.34
C VAL A 10 -9.78 -23.96 -16.71
N PRO A 11 -9.11 -22.91 -16.19
CA PRO A 11 -7.81 -23.07 -15.55
C PRO A 11 -7.93 -24.03 -14.37
N SER A 12 -7.08 -25.06 -14.36
CA SER A 12 -7.02 -26.08 -13.32
C SER A 12 -6.65 -25.49 -11.95
N ASP A 13 -7.32 -25.96 -10.89
CA ASP A 13 -7.14 -25.63 -9.46
C ASP A 13 -5.72 -25.85 -8.87
N SER A 14 -4.70 -26.07 -9.70
CA SER A 14 -3.30 -26.30 -9.29
C SER A 14 -2.41 -25.05 -9.39
N GLN A 15 -2.98 -23.85 -9.63
CA GLN A 15 -2.26 -22.57 -9.55
C GLN A 15 -2.42 -21.86 -8.21
N ALA A 16 -2.89 -22.54 -7.16
CA ALA A 16 -2.84 -22.06 -5.78
C ALA A 16 -1.40 -22.10 -5.23
N GLY A 17 -0.50 -21.37 -5.89
CA GLY A 17 0.77 -20.94 -5.31
C GLY A 17 0.57 -19.86 -4.24
N PRO A 18 1.61 -19.09 -3.88
CA PRO A 18 1.70 -18.19 -2.72
C PRO A 18 0.82 -16.92 -2.76
N TRP A 19 -0.30 -17.00 -3.48
CA TRP A 19 -1.34 -16.00 -3.64
C TRP A 19 -2.16 -15.77 -2.37
N GLY A 20 -2.01 -16.69 -1.41
CA GLY A 20 -2.26 -16.57 0.03
C GLY A 20 -2.54 -15.18 0.56
N LEU A 21 -1.45 -14.53 0.95
CA LEU A 21 -1.47 -13.23 1.57
C LEU A 21 -1.93 -12.10 0.65
N PHE A 22 -1.69 -12.21 -0.66
CA PHE A 22 -1.91 -11.11 -1.61
C PHE A 22 -3.38 -10.86 -1.90
N TYR A 23 -4.16 -11.94 -2.00
CA TYR A 23 -5.60 -11.80 -2.21
C TYR A 23 -6.31 -11.11 -1.05
N ASN A 24 -5.68 -10.99 0.12
CA ASN A 24 -6.27 -10.30 1.26
C ASN A 24 -5.99 -8.82 1.40
N LEU A 25 -5.12 -8.22 0.59
CA LEU A 25 -5.06 -6.76 0.60
C LEU A 25 -6.32 -6.11 0.03
N ALA A 26 -6.92 -6.77 -0.96
CA ALA A 26 -8.28 -6.44 -1.37
C ALA A 26 -9.31 -6.84 -0.28
N VAL A 27 -8.98 -7.80 0.59
CA VAL A 27 -9.79 -8.30 1.73
C VAL A 27 -9.51 -7.49 2.98
N THR A 28 -10.04 -6.27 2.98
CA THR A 28 -10.44 -5.65 4.25
C THR A 28 -11.81 -5.00 4.13
N ARG A 29 -12.86 -5.83 3.97
CA ARG A 29 -14.02 -5.64 4.86
C ARG A 29 -13.64 -6.32 6.17
N ARG A 30 -12.83 -5.68 7.02
CA ARG A 30 -13.26 -4.56 7.86
C ARG A 30 -12.04 -3.69 8.22
N ALA A 31 -11.36 -3.10 7.24
CA ALA A 31 -10.64 -1.88 7.56
C ALA A 31 -11.73 -0.89 7.93
N LYS A 32 -11.75 -0.48 9.19
CA LYS A 32 -12.43 0.75 9.59
C LYS A 32 -11.95 1.97 8.79
N GLY A 33 -11.11 1.85 7.75
CA GLY A 33 -10.80 2.90 6.77
C GLY A 33 -12.01 3.37 5.93
N SER A 34 -12.93 2.46 5.54
CA SER A 34 -14.23 2.88 4.96
C SER A 34 -15.15 3.47 6.02
N LEU A 35 -14.96 3.11 7.29
CA LEU A 35 -15.66 3.73 8.40
C LEU A 35 -15.06 5.11 8.73
N CYS A 36 -13.76 5.32 8.57
CA CYS A 36 -13.08 6.58 8.83
C CYS A 36 -13.59 7.65 7.87
N SER A 37 -13.41 7.50 6.55
CA SER A 37 -13.99 8.47 5.60
C SER A 37 -15.53 8.53 5.68
N GLY A 38 -16.20 7.38 5.85
CA GLY A 38 -17.66 7.31 5.96
C GLY A 38 -18.27 7.79 7.29
N GLN A 39 -17.48 7.96 8.36
CA GLN A 39 -17.87 8.49 9.67
C GLN A 39 -17.17 9.82 9.98
N GLY A 40 -16.35 10.34 9.06
CA GLY A 40 -15.69 11.64 9.20
C GLY A 40 -14.38 11.64 9.99
N TYR A 41 -13.62 10.55 10.05
CA TYR A 41 -12.33 10.44 10.72
C TYR A 41 -11.18 10.09 9.76
N VAL A 42 -10.00 10.61 10.02
CA VAL A 42 -8.72 10.23 9.40
C VAL A 42 -7.98 9.34 10.41
N HIS A 43 -7.40 8.23 9.97
CA HIS A 43 -6.61 7.36 10.83
C HIS A 43 -5.31 8.03 11.27
N GLY A 44 -4.62 8.71 10.35
CA GLY A 44 -3.45 9.53 10.64
C GLY A 44 -2.13 8.75 10.74
N ASP A 45 -2.19 7.42 10.83
CA ASP A 45 -1.03 6.57 11.10
C ASP A 45 -1.13 5.16 10.47
N ILE A 46 -1.53 5.11 9.19
CA ILE A 46 -1.54 3.85 8.45
C ILE A 46 -0.11 3.47 8.06
N HIS A 47 0.38 2.33 8.56
CA HIS A 47 1.63 1.69 8.13
C HIS A 47 1.58 0.19 8.47
N LEU A 48 2.59 -0.58 8.03
CA LEU A 48 2.60 -2.04 8.23
C LEU A 48 2.48 -2.49 9.69
N GLY A 49 2.97 -1.69 10.64
CA GLY A 49 2.86 -2.01 12.07
C GLY A 49 1.44 -1.95 12.61
N ASN A 50 0.56 -1.17 11.95
CA ASN A 50 -0.84 -1.00 12.31
C ASN A 50 -1.79 -1.83 11.41
N ILE A 51 -1.24 -2.70 10.55
CA ILE A 51 -2.00 -3.65 9.73
C ILE A 51 -1.73 -5.04 10.30
N LEU A 52 -2.67 -5.55 11.09
CA LEU A 52 -2.57 -6.83 11.77
C LEU A 52 -3.17 -7.95 10.93
N ILE A 53 -2.59 -9.15 11.03
CA ILE A 53 -3.23 -10.37 10.54
C ILE A 53 -4.11 -10.94 11.66
N HIS A 54 -5.42 -10.94 11.45
CA HIS A 54 -6.37 -11.64 12.28
C HIS A 54 -6.34 -13.13 11.96
N LEU A 55 -5.67 -13.87 12.83
CA LEU A 55 -5.58 -15.32 12.77
C LEU A 55 -6.87 -15.98 13.30
N PRO A 56 -7.19 -17.22 12.90
CA PRO A 56 -8.35 -17.94 13.43
C PRO A 56 -8.29 -18.06 14.96
N THR A 57 -9.47 -18.14 15.60
CA THR A 57 -9.72 -18.15 17.05
C THR A 57 -9.10 -19.31 17.84
N SER A 58 -8.19 -20.10 17.24
CA SER A 58 -7.51 -21.24 17.85
C SER A 58 -6.19 -20.87 18.53
N LEU A 59 -5.65 -19.66 18.34
CA LEU A 59 -4.35 -19.27 18.88
C LEU A 59 -4.24 -19.40 20.40
N ASP A 60 -5.28 -19.01 21.14
CA ASP A 60 -5.29 -19.05 22.61
C ASP A 60 -5.20 -20.48 23.17
N LYS A 61 -5.32 -21.50 22.32
CA LYS A 61 -5.27 -22.91 22.66
C LYS A 61 -3.95 -23.58 22.31
N LEU A 62 -3.03 -22.86 21.67
CA LEU A 62 -1.76 -23.39 21.20
C LEU A 62 -0.63 -23.05 22.18
N SER A 63 0.22 -24.03 22.45
CA SER A 63 1.53 -23.78 23.06
C SER A 63 2.43 -23.00 22.11
N VAL A 64 3.52 -22.40 22.63
CA VAL A 64 4.52 -21.70 21.81
C VAL A 64 5.10 -22.61 20.72
N GLN A 65 5.29 -23.89 21.02
CA GLN A 65 5.82 -24.86 20.07
C GLN A 65 4.82 -25.15 18.94
N GLU A 66 3.55 -25.41 19.29
CA GLU A 66 2.48 -25.61 18.31
C GLU A 66 2.23 -24.35 17.49
N PHE A 67 2.40 -23.17 18.09
CA PHE A 67 2.36 -21.90 17.37
C PHE A 67 3.46 -21.80 16.33
N TYR A 68 4.71 -22.13 16.65
CA TYR A 68 5.79 -22.12 15.65
C TYR A 68 5.63 -23.23 14.60
N GLU A 69 5.12 -24.40 14.96
CA GLU A 69 4.85 -25.47 14.00
C GLU A 69 3.70 -25.11 13.05
N GLN A 70 2.69 -24.39 13.54
CA GLN A 70 1.51 -24.03 12.76
C GLN A 70 1.67 -22.69 12.00
N PHE A 71 2.37 -21.72 12.57
CA PHE A 71 2.49 -20.33 12.09
C PHE A 71 3.93 -19.84 11.89
N GLY A 72 4.95 -20.63 12.20
CA GLY A 72 6.33 -20.39 11.74
C GLY A 72 6.51 -20.54 10.22
N LYS A 73 5.40 -20.82 9.53
CA LYS A 73 5.24 -20.75 8.09
C LYS A 73 5.68 -19.40 7.56
N ARG A 74 6.35 -19.42 6.41
CA ARG A 74 6.66 -18.19 5.67
C ARG A 74 5.35 -17.54 5.26
N ALA A 75 5.37 -16.22 5.12
CA ALA A 75 4.21 -15.41 4.77
C ALA A 75 3.42 -16.06 3.60
N PHE A 76 4.13 -16.48 2.56
CA PHE A 76 3.57 -17.08 1.36
C PHE A 76 2.98 -18.49 1.49
N GLU A 77 3.11 -19.11 2.66
CA GLU A 77 2.54 -20.42 3.03
C GLU A 77 1.22 -20.27 3.80
N ILE A 78 0.80 -19.02 4.11
CA ILE A 78 -0.49 -18.71 4.74
C ILE A 78 -1.57 -18.62 3.65
N PRO A 79 -2.63 -19.45 3.70
CA PRO A 79 -3.74 -19.40 2.76
C PRO A 79 -4.49 -18.05 2.79
N PRO A 80 -5.14 -17.63 1.68
CA PRO A 80 -5.84 -16.36 1.66
C PRO A 80 -7.05 -16.31 2.58
N ASP A 81 -7.83 -17.36 2.63
CA ASP A 81 -8.95 -17.44 3.56
C ASP A 81 -8.54 -17.25 5.04
N GLU A 82 -7.30 -17.57 5.41
CA GLU A 82 -6.78 -17.38 6.77
C GLU A 82 -6.21 -15.97 7.03
N ALA A 83 -5.72 -15.28 6.02
CA ALA A 83 -5.00 -14.00 6.16
C ALA A 83 -5.94 -12.79 6.25
N GLN A 84 -6.80 -12.69 7.26
CA GLN A 84 -7.64 -11.50 7.42
C GLN A 84 -6.79 -10.31 7.89
N LEU A 85 -6.82 -9.19 7.17
CA LEU A 85 -6.14 -7.98 7.62
C LEU A 85 -7.08 -7.11 8.47
N LEU A 86 -6.56 -6.52 9.53
CA LEU A 86 -7.25 -5.56 10.38
C LEU A 86 -6.41 -4.31 10.51
N LEU A 87 -7.03 -3.16 10.26
CA LEU A 87 -6.46 -1.89 10.63
C LEU A 87 -6.66 -1.67 12.14
N SER A 88 -5.57 -1.49 12.86
CA SER A 88 -5.54 -1.28 14.32
C SER A 88 -4.96 0.08 14.67
N ASP A 89 -4.97 0.38 15.97
CA ASP A 89 -4.37 1.58 16.55
C ASP A 89 -4.94 2.90 16.04
N PHE A 90 -6.13 3.24 16.54
CA PHE A 90 -6.80 4.51 16.27
C PHE A 90 -6.37 5.62 17.25
N GLY A 91 -5.26 5.45 17.99
CA GLY A 91 -4.78 6.43 18.97
C GLY A 91 -4.42 7.77 18.33
N GLU A 92 -3.96 7.75 17.08
CA GLU A 92 -3.62 8.94 16.30
C GLU A 92 -4.74 9.45 15.39
N SER A 93 -5.92 8.82 15.45
CA SER A 93 -7.07 9.20 14.61
C SER A 93 -7.66 10.54 15.02
N PHE A 94 -8.17 11.29 14.04
CA PHE A 94 -8.74 12.61 14.25
C PHE A 94 -9.88 12.91 13.29
N SER A 95 -10.81 13.79 13.69
CA SER A 95 -11.81 14.35 12.80
C SER A 95 -11.24 15.59 12.09
N PRO A 96 -11.13 15.63 10.75
CA PRO A 96 -10.68 16.81 10.03
C PRO A 96 -11.72 17.95 10.06
N SER A 97 -12.98 17.64 10.41
CA SER A 97 -14.06 18.61 10.55
C SER A 97 -14.10 19.28 11.93
N ASP A 98 -13.46 18.67 12.93
CA ASP A 98 -13.35 19.21 14.28
C ASP A 98 -12.07 20.05 14.39
N THR A 99 -12.21 21.36 14.65
CA THR A 99 -11.09 22.29 14.73
C THR A 99 -10.15 22.03 15.90
N GLU A 100 -10.63 21.38 16.96
CA GLU A 100 -9.82 21.04 18.14
C GLU A 100 -9.04 19.73 17.95
N GLN A 101 -9.53 18.84 17.08
CA GLN A 101 -8.89 17.54 16.81
C GLN A 101 -8.06 17.54 15.53
N ARG A 102 -8.29 18.46 14.59
CA ARG A 102 -7.58 18.48 13.31
C ARG A 102 -6.06 18.53 13.52
N ARG A 103 -5.34 17.72 12.76
CA ARG A 103 -3.88 17.69 12.78
C ARG A 103 -3.32 18.46 11.60
N ARG A 104 -2.26 19.24 11.83
CA ARG A 104 -1.53 19.92 10.76
C ARG A 104 -0.41 19.03 10.22
N GLY A 105 0.13 19.39 9.06
CA GLY A 105 1.24 18.69 8.45
C GLY A 105 2.48 18.56 9.35
N GLN A 106 2.84 19.63 10.06
CA GLN A 106 3.95 19.63 11.02
C GLN A 106 3.74 18.61 12.16
N ASP A 107 2.49 18.42 12.59
CA ASP A 107 2.07 17.54 13.68
C ASP A 107 1.71 16.12 13.19
N CYS A 108 2.09 15.79 11.95
CA CYS A 108 1.87 14.48 11.36
C CYS A 108 2.56 13.39 12.20
N PRO A 109 1.81 12.44 12.78
CA PRO A 109 2.38 11.43 13.68
C PRO A 109 3.09 10.30 12.93
N SER A 110 2.94 10.25 11.61
CA SER A 110 3.34 9.09 10.82
C SER A 110 4.84 8.85 10.77
N PRO A 111 5.26 7.58 10.72
CA PRO A 111 6.62 7.22 10.37
C PRO A 111 7.07 7.85 9.05
N LEU A 112 8.35 8.22 8.99
CA LEU A 112 8.97 8.84 7.82
C LEU A 112 8.72 8.12 6.47
N PRO A 113 8.78 6.78 6.34
CA PRO A 113 8.61 6.14 5.02
C PRO A 113 7.17 6.15 4.49
N VAL A 114 6.19 6.58 5.28
CA VAL A 114 4.79 6.70 4.84
C VAL A 114 4.26 8.12 4.98
N ILE A 115 5.12 9.07 5.38
CA ILE A 115 4.71 10.45 5.59
C ILE A 115 4.20 11.04 4.27
N PRO A 116 2.99 11.62 4.25
CA PRO A 116 2.46 12.19 3.03
C PRO A 116 3.17 13.53 2.74
N PRO A 117 3.38 13.90 1.46
CA PRO A 117 4.24 15.01 1.08
C PRO A 117 3.77 16.37 1.62
N GLU A 118 2.45 16.60 1.70
CA GLU A 118 1.85 17.80 2.27
C GLU A 118 2.22 18.01 3.74
N ALA A 119 2.58 16.95 4.49
CA ALA A 119 3.05 17.10 5.86
C ALA A 119 4.39 17.85 5.95
N TYR A 120 5.18 17.81 4.87
CA TYR A 120 6.44 18.52 4.74
C TYR A 120 6.28 19.84 3.98
N PHE A 121 5.60 19.82 2.82
CA PHE A 121 5.48 20.98 1.95
C PHE A 121 4.42 21.99 2.38
N GLU A 122 3.43 21.58 3.17
CA GLU A 122 2.35 22.45 3.67
C GLU A 122 2.15 22.25 5.18
N PRO A 123 3.18 22.52 6.01
CA PRO A 123 3.22 22.13 7.42
C PRO A 123 2.07 22.71 8.25
N ASP A 124 1.57 23.89 7.88
CA ASP A 124 0.47 24.58 8.58
C ASP A 124 -0.93 24.12 8.16
N LYS A 125 -1.05 23.42 7.02
CA LYS A 125 -2.37 22.99 6.53
C LYS A 125 -2.84 21.74 7.27
N PRO A 126 -4.16 21.59 7.48
CA PRO A 126 -4.71 20.41 8.09
C PRO A 126 -4.55 19.19 7.15
N LEU A 127 -4.14 18.07 7.73
CA LEU A 127 -4.20 16.77 7.08
C LEU A 127 -5.66 16.34 6.92
N THR A 128 -5.93 15.59 5.86
CA THR A 128 -7.29 15.18 5.46
C THR A 128 -7.30 13.73 4.98
N PHE A 129 -8.45 13.20 4.55
CA PHE A 129 -8.56 11.80 4.10
C PHE A 129 -7.55 11.37 3.02
N PRO A 130 -7.20 12.21 2.02
CA PRO A 130 -6.14 11.90 1.05
C PRO A 130 -4.77 11.57 1.67
N SER A 131 -4.49 12.02 2.87
CA SER A 131 -3.25 11.69 3.57
C SER A 131 -3.20 10.18 3.92
N ASP A 132 -4.33 9.57 4.30
CA ASP A 132 -4.41 8.12 4.53
C ASP A 132 -4.32 7.31 3.24
N ILE A 133 -4.77 7.86 2.11
CA ILE A 133 -4.64 7.20 0.80
C ILE A 133 -3.17 7.07 0.39
N TRP A 134 -2.37 8.11 0.60
CA TRP A 134 -0.92 8.06 0.37
C TRP A 134 -0.26 6.95 1.21
N ARG A 135 -0.58 6.93 2.51
CA ARG A 135 -0.06 5.92 3.45
C ARG A 135 -0.47 4.51 3.05
N LEU A 136 -1.72 4.33 2.64
CA LEU A 136 -2.23 3.06 2.17
C LEU A 136 -1.45 2.57 0.95
N ALA A 137 -1.14 3.45 -0.02
CA ALA A 137 -0.32 3.07 -1.17
C ALA A 137 1.11 2.65 -0.77
N CYS A 138 1.73 3.37 0.16
CA CYS A 138 3.04 3.01 0.69
C CYS A 138 3.01 1.63 1.39
N ALA A 139 1.97 1.37 2.19
CA ALA A 139 1.76 0.06 2.82
C ALA A 139 1.51 -1.06 1.80
N MET A 140 0.68 -0.80 0.77
CA MET A 140 0.41 -1.74 -0.32
C MET A 140 1.70 -2.12 -1.05
N TYR A 141 2.49 -1.12 -1.48
CA TYR A 141 3.78 -1.35 -2.11
C TYR A 141 4.70 -2.20 -1.23
N SER A 142 4.75 -1.86 0.07
CA SER A 142 5.59 -2.56 1.02
C SER A 142 5.19 -4.01 1.21
N ILE A 143 3.91 -4.32 1.09
CA ILE A 143 3.44 -5.72 1.12
C ILE A 143 3.75 -6.42 -0.20
N PHE A 144 3.65 -5.75 -1.34
CA PHE A 144 3.93 -6.37 -2.65
C PHE A 144 5.37 -6.85 -2.78
N GLY A 145 6.34 -6.03 -2.35
CA GLY A 145 7.77 -6.29 -2.51
C GLY A 145 8.51 -6.67 -1.23
N LEU A 146 7.86 -6.66 -0.06
CA LEU A 146 8.52 -6.79 1.26
C LEU A 146 9.63 -5.74 1.46
N ARG A 147 9.47 -4.56 0.86
CA ARG A 147 10.42 -3.44 0.90
C ARG A 147 9.68 -2.11 0.99
N TRP A 148 10.22 -1.18 1.78
CA TRP A 148 9.68 0.18 1.83
C TRP A 148 9.80 0.87 0.47
N LEU A 149 8.77 1.64 0.09
CA LEU A 149 8.83 2.49 -1.11
C LEU A 149 9.85 3.63 -0.94
N PHE A 150 9.91 4.20 0.26
CA PHE A 150 10.88 5.23 0.64
C PHE A 150 11.80 4.68 1.73
N ASP A 151 13.11 4.82 1.53
CA ASP A 151 14.15 4.32 2.42
C ASP A 151 14.24 5.17 3.70
N THR A 152 14.44 4.51 4.84
CA THR A 152 14.49 5.10 6.18
C THR A 152 15.87 5.07 6.84
N THR A 153 16.89 4.58 6.16
CA THR A 153 18.23 4.45 6.74
C THR A 153 18.83 5.84 7.01
N LEU A 154 18.83 6.23 8.29
CA LEU A 154 19.36 7.52 8.79
C LEU A 154 18.74 8.77 8.13
N THR A 155 17.47 8.67 7.75
CA THR A 155 16.80 9.63 6.86
C THR A 155 16.05 10.74 7.63
N THR A 156 16.15 11.99 7.17
CA THR A 156 15.36 13.14 7.66
C THR A 156 14.07 13.35 6.83
N ARG A 157 13.19 14.26 7.25
CA ARG A 157 12.02 14.65 6.42
C ARG A 157 12.44 15.24 5.06
N HIS A 158 13.58 15.93 4.99
CA HIS A 158 14.11 16.49 3.76
C HIS A 158 14.56 15.40 2.78
N ASP A 159 15.24 14.39 3.31
CA ASP A 159 15.68 13.25 2.52
C ASP A 159 14.46 12.49 1.97
N ILE A 160 13.44 12.21 2.80
CA ILE A 160 12.19 11.60 2.33
C ILE A 160 11.52 12.44 1.23
N ALA A 161 11.38 13.75 1.42
CA ALA A 161 10.77 14.62 0.41
C ALA A 161 11.50 14.53 -0.93
N SER A 162 12.83 14.40 -0.90
CA SER A 162 13.64 14.22 -2.10
C SER A 162 13.50 12.84 -2.75
N GLN A 163 13.30 11.78 -1.97
CA GLN A 163 12.97 10.45 -2.49
C GLN A 163 11.57 10.44 -3.13
N GLN A 164 10.61 11.13 -2.51
CA GLN A 164 9.26 11.27 -3.05
C GLN A 164 9.30 11.94 -4.43
N VAL A 165 10.11 12.99 -4.59
CA VAL A 165 10.30 13.64 -5.89
C VAL A 165 10.98 12.73 -6.91
N ASP A 166 12.01 11.97 -6.52
CA ASP A 166 12.67 11.00 -7.42
C ASP A 166 11.71 9.90 -7.91
N VAL A 167 10.96 9.30 -6.98
CA VAL A 167 10.10 8.14 -7.25
C VAL A 167 8.84 8.54 -8.02
N ILE A 168 8.22 9.67 -7.67
CA ILE A 168 6.96 10.13 -8.26
C ILE A 168 7.20 11.01 -9.50
N GLY A 169 8.31 11.75 -9.54
CA GLY A 169 8.74 12.58 -10.67
C GLY A 169 7.99 13.92 -10.82
N GLU A 170 6.75 14.00 -10.36
CA GLU A 170 5.92 15.21 -10.47
C GLU A 170 5.89 15.99 -9.17
N ILE A 171 6.54 17.15 -9.10
CA ILE A 171 6.38 18.09 -7.98
C ILE A 171 5.56 19.32 -8.39
N PRO A 172 4.55 19.71 -7.59
CA PRO A 172 3.82 20.96 -7.83
C PRO A 172 4.76 22.17 -7.85
N PRO A 173 4.67 23.07 -8.85
CA PRO A 173 5.57 24.22 -8.95
C PRO A 173 5.57 25.11 -7.69
N GLU A 174 4.42 25.25 -7.03
CA GLU A 174 4.32 26.00 -5.78
C GLU A 174 5.17 25.39 -4.67
N TRP A 175 5.24 24.06 -4.58
CA TRP A 175 6.07 23.36 -3.58
C TRP A 175 7.54 23.40 -3.97
N TRP A 176 7.83 23.25 -5.27
CA TRP A 176 9.20 23.36 -5.78
C TRP A 176 9.80 24.73 -5.48
N ASN A 177 9.05 25.80 -5.72
CA ASN A 177 9.54 27.17 -5.56
C ASN A 177 9.71 27.58 -4.09
N THR A 178 8.97 26.97 -3.16
CA THR A 178 9.08 27.27 -1.72
C THR A 178 9.98 26.29 -0.97
N TRP A 179 10.46 25.22 -1.61
CA TRP A 179 11.31 24.23 -0.95
C TRP A 179 12.75 24.73 -0.82
N GLU A 180 13.04 25.42 0.28
CA GLU A 180 14.37 25.99 0.54
C GLU A 180 15.48 24.95 0.45
N LYS A 181 15.30 23.79 1.09
CA LYS A 181 16.28 22.69 1.12
C LYS A 181 16.48 21.97 -0.22
N ARG A 182 15.72 22.28 -1.28
CA ARG A 182 15.83 21.59 -2.58
C ARG A 182 17.23 21.64 -3.17
N HIS A 183 17.98 22.72 -2.94
CA HIS A 183 19.33 22.92 -3.48
C HIS A 183 20.39 21.97 -2.90
N GLU A 184 20.08 21.27 -1.82
CA GLU A 184 20.93 20.19 -1.30
C GLU A 184 20.77 18.89 -2.11
N TYR A 185 19.72 18.81 -2.94
CA TYR A 185 19.31 17.59 -3.62
C TYR A 185 19.19 17.75 -5.15
N PHE A 186 18.84 18.94 -5.63
CA PHE A 186 18.57 19.24 -7.03
C PHE A 186 19.19 20.57 -7.46
N GLU A 187 19.72 20.58 -8.68
CA GLU A 187 20.10 21.77 -9.43
C GLU A 187 18.88 22.67 -9.68
N GLU A 188 19.11 23.94 -10.03
CA GLU A 188 18.04 24.93 -10.22
C GLU A 188 17.02 24.52 -11.29
N ILE A 189 17.48 23.81 -12.32
CA ILE A 189 16.68 23.26 -13.43
C ILE A 189 15.93 21.96 -13.10
N GLY A 190 15.98 21.49 -11.85
CA GLY A 190 15.28 20.29 -11.38
C GLY A 190 15.99 18.96 -11.66
N ARG A 191 17.25 19.01 -12.05
CA ARG A 191 18.07 17.79 -12.18
C ARG A 191 18.65 17.41 -10.81
N PRO A 192 18.74 16.13 -10.46
CA PRO A 192 19.42 15.72 -9.24
C PRO A 192 20.88 16.18 -9.23
N GLU A 193 21.40 16.53 -8.04
CA GLU A 193 22.82 16.84 -7.85
C GLU A 193 23.72 15.65 -8.21
N LYS A 194 24.89 15.93 -8.80
CA LYS A 194 25.73 14.91 -9.48
C LYS A 194 26.21 13.77 -8.58
N ASP A 195 26.49 14.06 -7.32
CA ASP A 195 27.04 13.09 -6.36
C ASP A 195 25.97 12.46 -5.47
N ARG A 196 24.68 12.71 -5.77
CA ARG A 196 23.55 12.20 -5.01
C ARG A 196 23.09 10.85 -5.55
N PHE A 197 22.70 9.95 -4.66
CA PHE A 197 21.96 8.76 -5.04
C PHE A 197 20.53 9.14 -5.47
N VAL A 198 20.15 8.78 -6.70
CA VAL A 198 18.82 9.03 -7.25
C VAL A 198 17.98 7.77 -7.16
N TYR A 199 16.81 7.88 -6.53
CA TYR A 199 15.89 6.76 -6.42
C TYR A 199 15.19 6.49 -7.77
N PRO A 200 14.99 5.23 -8.17
CA PRO A 200 14.29 4.94 -9.42
C PRO A 200 12.82 5.36 -9.35
N TYR A 201 12.25 5.74 -10.50
CA TYR A 201 10.83 6.05 -10.59
C TYR A 201 9.97 4.83 -10.24
N LEU A 202 8.70 5.07 -9.88
CA LEU A 202 7.80 4.06 -9.33
C LEU A 202 7.78 2.73 -10.11
N GLU A 203 7.67 2.75 -11.44
CA GLU A 203 7.63 1.51 -12.24
C GLU A 203 8.97 0.77 -12.26
N GLN A 204 10.09 1.49 -12.28
CA GLN A 204 11.42 0.88 -12.16
C GLN A 204 11.61 0.24 -10.78
N SER A 205 11.21 0.95 -9.73
CA SER A 205 11.22 0.45 -8.36
C SER A 205 10.32 -0.77 -8.23
N PHE A 206 9.13 -0.78 -8.84
CA PHE A 206 8.25 -1.94 -8.85
C PHE A 206 8.89 -3.15 -9.56
N GLU A 207 9.50 -2.99 -10.73
CA GLU A 207 10.16 -4.10 -11.42
C GLU A 207 11.34 -4.66 -10.59
N LYS A 208 12.14 -3.80 -9.96
CA LYS A 208 13.32 -4.21 -9.21
C LYS A 208 13.01 -4.77 -7.82
N ASP A 209 12.15 -4.09 -7.08
CA ASP A 209 11.91 -4.37 -5.66
C ASP A 209 10.71 -5.28 -5.44
N VAL A 210 9.75 -5.28 -6.37
CA VAL A 210 8.59 -6.17 -6.30
C VAL A 210 8.82 -7.38 -7.20
N GLN A 211 8.97 -7.20 -8.51
CA GLN A 211 9.01 -8.35 -9.43
C GLN A 211 10.26 -9.20 -9.27
N ALA A 212 11.45 -8.59 -9.29
CA ALA A 212 12.69 -9.33 -9.18
C ALA A 212 12.88 -9.96 -7.79
N ALA A 213 12.37 -9.34 -6.71
CA ALA A 213 12.37 -9.94 -5.38
C ALA A 213 11.48 -11.18 -5.33
N ARG A 214 10.24 -11.08 -5.83
CA ARG A 214 9.31 -12.22 -5.89
C ARG A 214 9.86 -13.37 -6.71
N GLN A 215 10.44 -13.08 -7.88
CA GLN A 215 11.10 -14.10 -8.71
C GLN A 215 12.26 -14.78 -7.97
N ARG A 216 13.09 -14.02 -7.27
CA ARG A 216 14.22 -14.54 -6.48
C ARG A 216 13.73 -15.47 -5.36
N ASP A 217 12.60 -15.15 -4.75
CA ASP A 217 12.04 -15.89 -3.62
C ASP A 217 11.05 -16.99 -4.08
N ASN A 218 11.01 -17.32 -5.38
CA ASN A 218 10.07 -18.27 -5.99
C ASN A 218 8.59 -17.98 -5.67
N MET A 219 8.26 -16.70 -5.49
CA MET A 219 6.90 -16.21 -5.37
C MET A 219 6.34 -15.90 -6.76
N SER A 220 5.02 -15.97 -6.87
CA SER A 220 4.35 -15.64 -8.12
C SER A 220 4.54 -14.17 -8.50
N SER A 221 4.90 -13.90 -9.75
CA SER A 221 5.05 -12.54 -10.28
C SER A 221 3.72 -12.00 -10.80
N PHE A 222 3.59 -10.66 -10.85
CA PHE A 222 2.44 -10.02 -11.49
C PHE A 222 2.55 -10.15 -13.01
N ALA A 223 1.46 -10.50 -13.70
CA ALA A 223 1.41 -10.49 -15.16
C ALA A 223 1.66 -9.07 -15.70
N LYS A 224 2.10 -8.92 -16.95
CA LYS A 224 2.43 -7.58 -17.49
C LYS A 224 1.20 -6.68 -17.58
N GLU A 225 0.03 -7.25 -17.88
CA GLU A 225 -1.25 -6.56 -17.91
C GLU A 225 -1.67 -6.11 -16.51
N GLU A 226 -1.46 -6.97 -15.50
CA GLU A 226 -1.76 -6.67 -14.10
C GLU A 226 -0.82 -5.56 -13.55
N GLN A 227 0.46 -5.58 -13.93
CA GLN A 227 1.43 -4.54 -13.57
C GLN A 227 0.97 -3.16 -14.03
N VAL A 228 0.46 -3.04 -15.25
CA VAL A 228 0.03 -1.74 -15.80
C VAL A 228 -1.11 -1.16 -14.96
N VAL A 229 -2.10 -1.97 -14.62
CA VAL A 229 -3.28 -1.51 -13.88
C VAL A 229 -2.99 -1.28 -12.39
N ILE A 230 -2.14 -2.10 -11.75
CA ILE A 230 -1.76 -1.89 -10.34
C ILE A 230 -0.90 -0.63 -10.18
N LEU A 231 0.02 -0.37 -11.12
CA LEU A 231 0.82 0.86 -11.15
C LEU A 231 -0.04 2.09 -11.40
N SER A 232 -1.03 1.99 -12.29
CA SER A 232 -2.02 3.05 -12.52
C SER A 232 -2.78 3.41 -11.23
N MET A 233 -3.25 2.40 -10.49
CA MET A 233 -3.90 2.61 -9.19
C MET A 233 -2.93 3.21 -8.16
N LEU A 234 -1.71 2.69 -8.03
CA LEU A 234 -0.72 3.24 -7.09
C LEU A 234 -0.38 4.70 -7.40
N ARG A 235 -0.22 5.08 -8.68
CA ARG A 235 0.01 6.47 -9.09
C ARG A 235 -1.12 7.41 -8.67
N SER A 236 -2.38 6.99 -8.84
CA SER A 236 -3.52 7.82 -8.44
C SER A 236 -3.57 8.03 -6.92
N MET A 237 -3.11 7.05 -6.14
CA MET A 237 -3.01 7.16 -4.68
C MET A 237 -1.79 7.98 -4.22
N LEU A 238 -0.68 7.92 -4.96
CA LEU A 238 0.59 8.59 -4.68
C LEU A 238 0.73 9.96 -5.38
N ALA A 239 -0.38 10.58 -5.78
CA ALA A 239 -0.33 11.94 -6.31
C ALA A 239 0.19 12.91 -5.24
N MET A 240 1.16 13.77 -5.59
CA MET A 240 1.79 14.67 -4.60
C MET A 240 0.77 15.59 -3.93
N LYS A 241 -0.14 16.22 -4.67
CA LYS A 241 -1.20 17.06 -4.11
C LYS A 241 -2.34 16.21 -3.54
N PRO A 242 -2.79 16.45 -2.29
CA PRO A 242 -3.88 15.69 -1.70
C PRO A 242 -5.19 15.80 -2.50
N GLU A 243 -5.46 16.93 -3.14
CA GLU A 243 -6.67 17.14 -3.95
C GLU A 243 -6.67 16.36 -5.28
N LYS A 244 -5.51 15.88 -5.70
CA LYS A 244 -5.32 15.08 -6.92
C LYS A 244 -5.33 13.57 -6.63
N ARG A 245 -5.29 13.16 -5.35
CA ARG A 245 -5.25 11.75 -4.98
C ARG A 245 -6.63 11.10 -5.16
N ALA A 246 -6.59 9.83 -5.54
CA ALA A 246 -7.76 8.97 -5.52
C ALA A 246 -8.42 8.96 -4.14
N THR A 247 -9.74 8.88 -4.10
CA THR A 247 -10.47 8.57 -2.87
C THR A 247 -10.46 7.06 -2.60
N ALA A 248 -10.86 6.64 -1.39
CA ALA A 248 -11.04 5.22 -1.09
C ALA A 248 -12.05 4.56 -2.04
N THR A 249 -13.09 5.29 -2.46
CA THR A 249 -14.06 4.81 -3.44
C THR A 249 -13.41 4.61 -4.81
N ASP A 250 -12.61 5.57 -5.28
CA ASP A 250 -11.90 5.44 -6.56
C ASP A 250 -10.93 4.26 -6.57
N VAL A 251 -10.21 4.04 -5.45
CA VAL A 251 -9.32 2.88 -5.29
C VAL A 251 -10.10 1.57 -5.38
N LEU A 252 -11.21 1.44 -4.65
CA LEU A 252 -12.07 0.25 -4.67
C LEU A 252 -12.71 0.00 -6.04
N SER A 253 -12.92 1.06 -6.83
CA SER A 253 -13.48 1.00 -8.18
C SER A 253 -12.42 0.92 -9.30
N SER A 254 -11.13 0.88 -8.95
CA SER A 254 -10.06 0.76 -9.93
C SER A 254 -10.12 -0.58 -10.68
N ASP A 255 -9.60 -0.59 -11.92
CA ASP A 255 -9.57 -1.79 -12.76
C ASP A 255 -8.87 -2.97 -12.06
N TRP A 256 -7.79 -2.69 -11.31
CA TRP A 256 -7.08 -3.73 -10.57
C TRP A 256 -7.96 -4.33 -9.45
N MET A 257 -8.65 -3.49 -8.68
CA MET A 257 -9.55 -3.96 -7.63
C MET A 257 -10.74 -4.71 -8.19
N VAL A 258 -11.37 -4.25 -9.27
CA VAL A 258 -12.54 -4.92 -9.86
C VAL A 258 -12.17 -6.26 -10.51
N THR A 259 -11.01 -6.34 -11.14
CA THR A 259 -10.60 -7.51 -11.93
C THR A 259 -9.90 -8.58 -11.09
N TRP A 260 -9.03 -8.19 -10.16
CA TRP A 260 -8.27 -9.15 -9.32
C TRP A 260 -8.67 -9.08 -7.84
N GLY A 261 -8.75 -7.87 -7.28
CA GLY A 261 -8.92 -7.68 -5.84
C GLY A 261 -10.25 -8.23 -5.29
N LEU A 262 -11.38 -7.67 -5.72
CA LEU A 262 -12.72 -7.99 -5.23
C LEU A 262 -13.14 -9.44 -5.52
N PRO A 263 -12.85 -10.02 -6.70
CA PRO A 263 -13.12 -11.44 -6.95
C PRO A 263 -12.39 -12.35 -5.97
N ALA A 264 -11.11 -12.05 -5.71
CA ALA A 264 -10.31 -12.80 -4.74
C ALA A 264 -10.87 -12.72 -3.32
N VAL A 265 -11.39 -11.55 -2.93
CA VAL A 265 -12.04 -11.36 -1.64
C VAL A 265 -13.25 -12.25 -1.47
N LYS A 266 -14.06 -12.31 -2.53
CA LYS A 266 -15.26 -13.12 -2.56
C LYS A 266 -14.89 -14.60 -2.44
N SER A 267 -13.91 -15.04 -3.22
CA SER A 267 -13.39 -16.41 -3.18
C SER A 267 -12.91 -16.82 -1.78
N ALA A 268 -12.01 -16.03 -1.17
CA ALA A 268 -11.50 -16.28 0.18
C ALA A 268 -12.62 -16.31 1.25
N ARG A 269 -13.67 -15.49 1.08
CA ARG A 269 -14.82 -15.51 1.99
C ARG A 269 -15.69 -16.75 1.80
N ASP A 270 -15.89 -17.17 0.56
CA ASP A 270 -16.76 -18.30 0.25
C ASP A 270 -16.09 -19.62 0.68
N ASN A 271 -14.77 -19.77 0.50
CA ASN A 271 -13.98 -20.91 1.02
C ASN A 271 -14.12 -21.08 2.54
N ARG A 272 -14.03 -19.98 3.30
CA ARG A 272 -14.25 -19.99 4.76
C ARG A 272 -15.61 -20.49 5.17
N LYS A 273 -16.66 -20.20 4.40
CA LYS A 273 -18.03 -20.63 4.72
C LYS A 273 -18.24 -22.11 4.45
N THR A 274 -17.50 -22.67 3.49
CA THR A 274 -17.59 -24.08 3.11
C THR A 274 -16.73 -24.99 3.98
N GLY A 275 -15.87 -24.45 4.86
CA GLY A 275 -15.07 -25.23 5.79
C GLY A 275 -14.02 -26.12 5.11
N VAL A 276 -13.58 -25.72 3.91
CA VAL A 276 -12.40 -26.27 3.24
C VAL A 276 -11.18 -25.55 3.78
#